data_AF-A0AAD4CEV0-F1
#
_entry.id   AF-A0AAD4CEV0-F1
#
_cell.length_a   1.000
_cell.length_b   1.000
_cell.length_c   1.000
_cell.angle_alpha   90.00
_cell.angle_beta   90.00
_cell.angle_gamma   90.00
#
_symmetry.space_group_name_H-M   'P 1'
#
loop_
_entity.id
_entity.type
_entity.pdbx_description
1 polymer ?
#
loop_
_entity_poly.entity_id
_entity_poly.type
_entity_poly.pdbx_seq_one_letter_code
_entity_poly.pdbx_strand_id
1 'polypeptide(L)'
;MHILLSTILLSGLVSAQTGNSVYKKRLTGEDLDTNQRWSVAGTDLGIPYVLENGAIGYLFGDTFSTQWPEDGNGWRSPVMLRSAVHPGDEAGIIFDSAAGVAGDGEAPEITFNAHKADDGTGTGDWEFTVIPTDGISFNETGEQIVAYMSIRDWTSPWKTNYAGLAHSTDGNTFTRLETKWRNNADNEDPFQMWTMQRDGDWVFVFSVRSGRQAGPMMLQRVPWDKMADQTAYEGWGWNGQDWGWGRPCSPILEGTFGEPSVRKLDDGTWAMVYLNLGGVSPAIVSRTAEGPDQTWSEETVQVTWQQEPSLYGGFIHPWSTSKPNDLHLMVSKWATDPATKRSTAYHVSQYMGSL
;
A
#
# COMPACT_ATOMS: atom_id res chain seq x y z
N MET A 1 10.73 -58.53 -37.99
CA MET A 1 11.38 -57.51 -37.13
C MET A 1 11.00 -56.16 -37.69
N HIS A 2 10.07 -55.42 -37.08
CA HIS A 2 9.93 -53.96 -37.13
C HIS A 2 8.92 -53.58 -36.04
N ILE A 3 9.45 -53.07 -34.93
CA ILE A 3 8.71 -52.62 -33.76
C ILE A 3 8.29 -51.17 -34.07
N LEU A 4 6.99 -50.90 -34.13
CA LEU A 4 6.49 -49.52 -34.10
C LEU A 4 6.41 -49.08 -32.63
N LEU A 5 7.35 -48.24 -32.21
CA LEU A 5 7.23 -47.46 -30.98
C LEU A 5 6.10 -46.43 -31.17
N SER A 6 5.04 -46.56 -30.38
CA SER A 6 4.08 -45.46 -30.19
C SER A 6 4.64 -44.53 -29.12
N THR A 7 5.12 -43.36 -29.52
CA THR A 7 5.51 -42.30 -28.60
C THR A 7 4.24 -41.56 -28.17
N ILE A 8 3.77 -41.83 -26.96
CA ILE A 8 2.73 -41.03 -26.32
C ILE A 8 3.41 -39.74 -25.84
N LEU A 9 3.26 -38.66 -26.59
CA LEU A 9 3.55 -37.30 -26.13
C LEU A 9 2.38 -36.86 -25.24
N LEU A 10 2.53 -36.98 -23.92
CA LEU A 10 1.70 -36.21 -22.99
C LEU A 10 2.14 -34.75 -23.06
N SER A 11 1.50 -33.97 -23.93
CA SER A 11 1.51 -32.52 -23.83
C SER A 11 0.59 -32.11 -22.67
N GLY A 12 1.13 -32.12 -21.45
CA GLY A 12 0.51 -31.41 -20.34
C GLY A 12 0.64 -29.91 -20.60
N LEU A 13 -0.40 -29.30 -21.18
CA LEU A 13 -0.58 -27.86 -21.11
C LEU A 13 -0.83 -27.53 -19.63
N VAL A 14 0.23 -27.20 -18.90
CA VAL A 14 0.09 -26.43 -17.67
C VAL A 14 -0.44 -25.08 -18.15
N SER A 15 -1.75 -24.87 -18.01
CA SER A 15 -2.32 -23.53 -18.14
C SER A 15 -1.54 -22.65 -17.18
N ALA A 16 -0.81 -21.66 -17.70
CA ALA A 16 -0.24 -20.64 -16.84
C ALA A 16 -1.40 -20.07 -16.02
N GLN A 17 -1.36 -20.25 -14.70
CA GLN A 17 -2.37 -19.69 -13.82
C GLN A 17 -2.26 -18.17 -13.95
N THR A 18 -3.22 -17.58 -14.67
CA THR A 18 -3.38 -16.14 -14.76
C THR A 18 -4.12 -15.72 -13.50
N GLY A 19 -3.63 -14.68 -12.83
CA GLY A 19 -4.36 -14.10 -11.71
C GLY A 19 -5.68 -13.48 -12.18
N ASN A 20 -6.60 -13.27 -11.24
CA ASN A 20 -7.94 -12.75 -11.52
C ASN A 20 -7.95 -11.27 -11.94
N SER A 21 -6.84 -10.56 -11.82
CA SER A 21 -6.67 -9.19 -12.28
C SER A 21 -5.77 -9.12 -13.51
N VAL A 22 -6.18 -8.29 -14.47
CA VAL A 22 -5.46 -8.02 -15.71
C VAL A 22 -4.89 -6.61 -15.72
N TYR A 23 -3.74 -6.44 -16.37
CA TYR A 23 -3.12 -5.13 -16.56
C TYR A 23 -4.06 -4.22 -17.35
N LYS A 24 -4.27 -3.00 -16.85
CA LYS A 24 -5.04 -1.96 -17.54
C LYS A 24 -4.12 -0.90 -18.14
N LYS A 25 -3.26 -0.29 -17.34
CA LYS A 25 -2.43 0.86 -17.77
C LYS A 25 -1.31 1.17 -16.77
N ARG A 26 -0.15 1.60 -17.25
CA ARG A 26 0.92 2.19 -16.44
C ARG A 26 0.58 3.64 -16.08
N LEU A 27 0.66 3.99 -14.80
CA LEU A 27 0.24 5.28 -14.26
C LEU A 27 1.39 6.27 -14.12
N THR A 28 2.60 5.80 -13.84
CA THR A 28 3.78 6.66 -13.63
C THR A 28 4.96 6.22 -14.50
N GLY A 29 5.86 7.15 -14.82
CA GLY A 29 7.01 6.90 -15.69
C GLY A 29 7.63 8.20 -16.22
N GLU A 30 8.92 8.15 -16.56
CA GLU A 30 9.64 9.29 -17.15
C GLU A 30 8.99 9.79 -18.45
N ASP A 31 8.37 8.89 -19.22
CA ASP A 31 7.71 9.17 -20.49
C ASP A 31 6.22 9.56 -20.36
N LEU A 32 5.69 9.70 -19.15
CA LEU A 32 4.28 10.01 -18.89
C LEU A 32 4.06 11.44 -18.35
N ASP A 33 2.80 11.88 -18.41
CA ASP A 33 2.35 13.20 -17.95
C ASP A 33 2.74 13.47 -16.49
N THR A 34 2.84 12.43 -15.65
CA THR A 34 3.25 12.57 -14.24
C THR A 34 4.64 13.18 -14.11
N ASN A 35 5.57 12.81 -14.99
CA ASN A 35 6.89 13.41 -15.05
C ASN A 35 6.85 14.80 -15.70
N GLN A 36 6.18 14.92 -16.84
CA GLN A 36 6.14 16.17 -17.61
C GLN A 36 5.53 17.33 -16.82
N ARG A 37 4.50 17.05 -16.02
CA ARG A 37 3.74 18.06 -15.26
C ARG A 37 4.25 18.23 -13.84
N TRP A 38 4.71 17.15 -13.18
CA TRP A 38 5.02 17.18 -11.75
C TRP A 38 6.35 16.55 -11.34
N SER A 39 7.19 16.17 -12.31
CA SER A 39 8.48 15.50 -12.06
C SER A 39 8.35 14.21 -11.25
N VAL A 40 7.25 13.47 -11.44
CA VAL A 40 7.04 12.13 -10.90
C VAL A 40 7.38 11.12 -12.01
N ALA A 41 8.66 10.78 -12.11
CA ALA A 41 9.20 9.88 -13.14
C ALA A 41 9.35 8.44 -12.62
N GLY A 42 10.19 8.24 -11.60
CA GLY A 42 10.35 6.99 -10.89
C GLY A 42 9.70 7.09 -9.52
N THR A 43 8.77 6.19 -9.20
CA THR A 43 8.03 6.24 -7.93
C THR A 43 7.38 4.91 -7.60
N ASP A 44 6.93 4.76 -6.36
CA ASP A 44 6.22 3.58 -5.88
C ASP A 44 4.93 3.81 -5.10
N LEU A 45 4.27 2.69 -4.82
CA LEU A 45 3.02 2.53 -4.07
C LEU A 45 1.78 3.01 -4.84
N GLY A 46 1.54 4.32 -4.89
CA GLY A 46 0.32 4.89 -5.48
C GLY A 46 -0.95 4.55 -4.69
N ILE A 47 -0.91 4.74 -3.37
CA ILE A 47 -1.96 4.35 -2.42
C ILE A 47 -3.16 5.31 -2.55
N PRO A 48 -4.32 4.82 -3.01
CA PRO A 48 -5.51 5.64 -3.19
C PRO A 48 -6.29 5.80 -1.88
N TYR A 49 -6.78 7.00 -1.63
CA TYR A 49 -7.80 7.25 -0.62
C TYR A 49 -8.72 8.39 -1.05
N VAL A 50 -9.96 8.36 -0.54
CA VAL A 50 -10.95 9.40 -0.82
C VAL A 50 -10.55 10.67 -0.09
N LEU A 51 -10.54 11.79 -0.81
CA LEU A 51 -10.34 13.13 -0.27
C LEU A 51 -11.67 13.70 0.21
N GLU A 52 -11.62 14.77 1.01
CA GLU A 52 -12.80 15.44 1.58
C GLU A 52 -13.80 15.95 0.53
N ASN A 53 -13.31 16.23 -0.68
CA ASN A 53 -14.10 16.70 -1.81
C ASN A 53 -14.63 15.56 -2.71
N GLY A 54 -14.37 14.29 -2.33
CA GLY A 54 -14.77 13.10 -3.06
C GLY A 54 -13.80 12.65 -4.16
N ALA A 55 -12.81 13.45 -4.55
CA ALA A 55 -11.75 13.01 -5.47
C ALA A 55 -10.80 12.02 -4.78
N ILE A 56 -9.85 11.46 -5.53
CA ILE A 56 -8.90 10.46 -5.00
C ILE A 56 -7.51 11.08 -4.92
N GLY A 57 -6.90 10.99 -3.73
CA GLY A 57 -5.49 11.23 -3.52
C GLY A 57 -4.73 9.93 -3.68
N TYR A 58 -3.61 9.96 -4.40
CA TYR A 58 -2.69 8.84 -4.58
C TYR A 58 -1.37 9.19 -3.92
N LEU A 59 -1.07 8.51 -2.81
CA LEU A 59 0.16 8.68 -2.06
C LEU A 59 1.25 7.81 -2.67
N PHE A 60 2.35 8.45 -3.02
CA PHE A 60 3.55 7.82 -3.54
C PHE A 60 4.66 7.86 -2.49
N GLY A 61 5.46 6.79 -2.43
CA GLY A 61 6.65 6.73 -1.58
C GLY A 61 7.84 7.44 -2.21
N ASP A 62 9.00 6.80 -2.15
CA ASP A 62 10.25 7.34 -2.69
C ASP A 62 10.06 7.71 -4.18
N THR A 63 10.07 9.01 -4.46
CA THR A 63 9.77 9.58 -5.78
C THR A 63 10.93 10.39 -6.28
N PHE A 64 11.23 10.26 -7.57
CA PHE A 64 12.38 10.87 -8.23
C PHE A 64 11.98 11.58 -9.52
N SER A 65 12.73 12.62 -9.87
CA SER A 65 12.58 13.37 -11.13
C SER A 65 13.20 12.63 -12.33
N THR A 66 13.82 11.47 -12.12
CA THR A 66 14.22 10.52 -13.15
C THR A 66 13.59 9.16 -12.87
N GLN A 67 13.62 8.25 -13.84
CA GLN A 67 13.09 6.89 -13.67
C GLN A 67 13.86 6.03 -12.66
N TRP A 68 15.08 6.43 -12.26
CA TRP A 68 16.00 5.57 -11.51
C TRP A 68 16.30 6.10 -10.11
N PRO A 69 15.94 5.36 -9.03
CA PRO A 69 16.26 5.74 -7.65
C PRO A 69 17.74 6.02 -7.40
N GLU A 70 18.64 5.28 -8.06
CA GLU A 70 20.08 5.43 -7.84
C GLU A 70 20.66 6.76 -8.34
N ASP A 71 19.95 7.50 -9.19
CA ASP A 71 20.37 8.83 -9.63
C ASP A 71 20.12 9.88 -8.53
N GLY A 72 19.18 9.62 -7.62
CA GLY A 72 18.85 10.49 -6.46
C GLY A 72 18.27 11.86 -6.82
N ASN A 73 18.06 12.16 -8.11
CA ASN A 73 17.60 13.46 -8.56
C ASN A 73 16.16 13.72 -8.15
N GLY A 74 15.94 14.81 -7.41
CA GLY A 74 14.61 15.18 -6.95
C GLY A 74 13.98 14.13 -6.04
N TRP A 75 14.76 13.51 -5.15
CA TRP A 75 14.19 12.55 -4.21
C TRP A 75 13.23 13.25 -3.23
N ARG A 76 11.98 12.78 -3.18
CA ARG A 76 10.88 13.28 -2.33
C ARG A 76 10.03 12.11 -1.87
N SER A 77 9.57 12.14 -0.62
CA SER A 77 8.56 11.18 -0.15
C SER A 77 7.92 11.65 1.16
N PRO A 78 6.60 11.53 1.34
CA PRO A 78 5.60 11.11 0.34
C PRO A 78 5.27 12.22 -0.66
N VAL A 79 4.93 11.85 -1.90
CA VAL A 79 4.35 12.77 -2.90
C VAL A 79 2.88 12.40 -3.12
N MET A 80 2.01 13.38 -3.41
CA MET A 80 0.59 13.09 -3.69
C MET A 80 0.15 13.70 -5.02
N LEU A 81 -0.40 12.86 -5.89
CA LEU A 81 -1.16 13.27 -7.08
C LEU A 81 -2.65 13.01 -6.86
N ARG A 82 -3.52 13.70 -7.59
CA ARG A 82 -4.97 13.55 -7.47
C ARG A 82 -5.65 13.25 -8.79
N SER A 83 -6.76 12.53 -8.71
CA SER A 83 -7.65 12.28 -9.84
C SER A 83 -9.11 12.32 -9.39
N ALA A 84 -9.97 12.93 -10.21
CA ALA A 84 -11.42 12.79 -10.12
C ALA A 84 -12.01 11.82 -11.17
N VAL A 85 -11.18 11.12 -11.94
CA VAL A 85 -11.61 10.22 -13.03
C VAL A 85 -11.80 8.80 -12.51
N HIS A 86 -12.92 8.16 -12.85
CA HIS A 86 -13.20 6.81 -12.39
C HIS A 86 -12.19 5.80 -12.95
N PRO A 87 -11.60 4.90 -12.15
CA PRO A 87 -10.59 3.95 -12.62
C PRO A 87 -11.13 2.96 -13.66
N GLY A 88 -12.45 2.77 -13.71
CA GLY A 88 -13.17 1.97 -14.70
C GLY A 88 -13.31 2.62 -16.07
N ASP A 89 -13.16 3.95 -16.20
CA ASP A 89 -13.31 4.65 -17.47
C ASP A 89 -12.30 4.18 -18.52
N GLU A 90 -12.62 4.42 -19.81
CA GLU A 90 -11.79 3.98 -20.95
C GLU A 90 -10.35 4.51 -20.85
N ALA A 91 -10.19 5.78 -20.45
CA ALA A 91 -8.88 6.39 -20.27
C ALA A 91 -8.13 5.90 -19.02
N GLY A 92 -8.84 5.21 -18.12
CA GLY A 92 -8.39 4.84 -16.78
C GLY A 92 -8.11 6.05 -15.90
N ILE A 93 -7.30 5.84 -14.86
CA ILE A 93 -6.86 6.92 -13.98
C ILE A 93 -6.03 7.94 -14.81
N ILE A 94 -6.38 9.22 -14.63
CA ILE A 94 -5.65 10.38 -15.15
C ILE A 94 -5.44 11.34 -14.00
N PHE A 95 -4.19 11.67 -13.70
CA PHE A 95 -3.88 12.67 -12.69
C PHE A 95 -4.14 14.08 -13.23
N ASP A 96 -4.86 14.90 -12.46
CA ASP A 96 -5.26 16.25 -12.84
C ASP A 96 -4.51 17.35 -12.06
N SER A 97 -4.00 17.01 -10.88
CA SER A 97 -3.31 17.94 -9.98
C SER A 97 -2.34 17.22 -9.02
N ALA A 98 -1.44 18.00 -8.41
CA ALA A 98 -0.52 17.55 -7.35
C ALA A 98 -0.74 18.35 -6.06
N ALA A 99 -0.44 17.74 -4.91
CA ALA A 99 -0.44 18.45 -3.63
C ALA A 99 0.66 19.50 -3.58
N GLY A 100 0.35 20.69 -3.04
CA GLY A 100 1.35 21.76 -2.83
C GLY A 100 1.79 22.52 -4.08
N VAL A 101 1.22 22.25 -5.26
CA VAL A 101 1.54 22.94 -6.52
C VAL A 101 0.26 23.38 -7.23
N ALA A 102 0.27 24.60 -7.77
CA ALA A 102 -0.80 25.09 -8.65
C ALA A 102 -0.45 24.81 -10.11
N GLY A 103 -1.25 23.99 -10.80
CA GLY A 103 -1.02 23.62 -12.19
C GLY A 103 0.15 22.65 -12.34
N ASP A 104 1.09 22.97 -13.24
CA ASP A 104 2.29 22.18 -13.50
C ASP A 104 3.48 22.75 -12.72
N GLY A 105 4.32 21.88 -12.18
CA GLY A 105 5.48 22.20 -11.35
C GLY A 105 5.90 21.00 -10.52
N GLU A 106 7.16 20.94 -10.10
CA GLU A 106 7.70 19.83 -9.30
C GLU A 106 6.87 19.62 -8.03
N ALA A 107 6.19 18.46 -7.92
CA ALA A 107 5.36 18.16 -6.76
C ALA A 107 6.25 17.95 -5.52
N PRO A 108 6.05 18.71 -4.43
CA PRO A 108 6.84 18.58 -3.22
C PRO A 108 6.50 17.29 -2.44
N GLU A 109 7.36 16.95 -1.49
CA GLU A 109 6.95 16.04 -0.41
C GLU A 109 5.88 16.72 0.46
N ILE A 110 4.83 15.98 0.82
CA ILE A 110 3.67 16.54 1.52
C ILE A 110 3.89 16.66 3.03
N THR A 111 4.89 15.98 3.58
CA THR A 111 5.33 16.05 4.98
C THR A 111 6.85 16.04 5.00
N PHE A 112 7.45 16.54 6.10
CA PHE A 112 8.88 16.45 6.35
C PHE A 112 9.40 15.01 6.14
N ASN A 113 10.57 14.89 5.51
CA ASN A 113 11.36 13.67 5.37
C ASN A 113 12.83 13.98 5.70
N ALA A 114 13.47 13.16 6.53
CA ALA A 114 14.85 13.41 6.97
C ALA A 114 15.90 13.21 5.87
N HIS A 115 15.63 12.41 4.83
CA HIS A 115 16.57 12.09 3.74
C HIS A 115 17.96 11.66 4.24
N LYS A 116 18.01 10.57 5.02
CA LYS A 116 19.25 10.07 5.65
C LYS A 116 19.82 11.13 6.60
N ALA A 117 19.01 11.54 7.57
CA ALA A 117 19.41 12.47 8.62
C ALA A 117 18.65 12.17 9.91
N ASP A 118 18.82 13.05 10.90
CA ASP A 118 17.99 13.07 12.11
C ASP A 118 16.52 13.36 11.75
N ASP A 119 15.58 12.66 12.37
CA ASP A 119 14.14 12.77 12.09
C ASP A 119 13.51 14.09 12.56
N GLY A 120 14.30 15.00 13.17
CA GLY A 120 13.87 16.34 13.56
C GLY A 120 12.95 16.35 14.76
N THR A 121 12.69 15.20 15.42
CA THR A 121 11.80 15.10 16.57
C THR A 121 12.51 15.19 17.92
N GLY A 122 13.82 15.46 17.90
CA GLY A 122 14.64 15.60 19.11
C GLY A 122 14.96 14.28 19.81
N THR A 123 14.63 13.15 19.19
CA THR A 123 14.89 11.79 19.69
C THR A 123 16.28 11.28 19.29
N GLY A 124 16.93 11.91 18.29
CA GLY A 124 18.19 11.42 17.74
C GLY A 124 18.02 10.27 16.75
N ASP A 125 16.79 9.99 16.31
CA ASP A 125 16.52 8.88 15.40
C ASP A 125 17.06 9.20 14.00
N TRP A 126 17.94 8.34 13.48
CA TRP A 126 18.32 8.39 12.07
C TRP A 126 17.19 7.83 11.20
N GLU A 127 16.69 8.63 10.28
CA GLU A 127 15.64 8.29 9.35
C GLU A 127 16.19 8.37 7.92
N PHE A 128 16.12 7.23 7.22
CA PHE A 128 16.49 7.12 5.82
C PHE A 128 15.46 7.83 4.95
N THR A 129 14.17 7.52 5.15
CA THR A 129 13.03 8.11 4.43
C THR A 129 11.73 7.87 5.19
N VAL A 130 10.69 8.61 4.84
CA VAL A 130 9.30 8.34 5.24
C VAL A 130 8.54 7.74 4.08
N ILE A 131 7.81 6.65 4.33
CA ILE A 131 7.02 5.97 3.31
C ILE A 131 5.55 5.96 3.76
N PRO A 132 4.60 6.47 2.95
CA PRO A 132 3.19 6.41 3.30
C PRO A 132 2.72 4.95 3.29
N THR A 133 1.78 4.62 4.17
CA THR A 133 1.20 3.28 4.27
C THR A 133 -0.30 3.29 4.00
N ASP A 134 -1.00 4.38 4.36
CA ASP A 134 -2.38 4.63 3.94
C ASP A 134 -2.80 6.09 4.17
N GLY A 135 -3.95 6.49 3.63
CA GLY A 135 -4.57 7.80 3.85
C GLY A 135 -6.05 7.66 4.19
N ILE A 136 -6.57 8.60 4.98
CA ILE A 136 -8.00 8.70 5.28
C ILE A 136 -8.40 10.17 5.42
N SER A 137 -9.62 10.51 5.00
CA SER A 137 -10.20 11.83 5.17
C SER A 137 -11.48 11.77 6.01
N PHE A 138 -11.80 12.89 6.64
CA PHE A 138 -13.00 13.07 7.46
C PHE A 138 -13.82 14.21 6.85
N ASN A 139 -14.80 13.87 6.00
CA ASN A 139 -15.63 14.84 5.28
C ASN A 139 -16.31 15.86 6.21
N GLU A 140 -16.57 15.48 7.46
CA GLU A 140 -17.23 16.32 8.46
C GLU A 140 -16.34 17.46 8.95
N THR A 141 -15.02 17.30 8.92
CA THR A 141 -14.06 18.32 9.36
C THR A 141 -13.22 18.86 8.20
N GLY A 142 -13.14 18.13 7.08
CA GLY A 142 -12.20 18.39 5.99
C GLY A 142 -10.77 17.96 6.31
N GLU A 143 -10.54 17.35 7.47
CA GLU A 143 -9.21 16.91 7.91
C GLU A 143 -8.82 15.60 7.23
N GLN A 144 -7.52 15.41 7.10
CA GLN A 144 -6.93 14.20 6.54
C GLN A 144 -5.82 13.67 7.44
N ILE A 145 -5.70 12.36 7.50
CA ILE A 145 -4.61 11.66 8.17
C ILE A 145 -3.94 10.71 7.18
N VAL A 146 -2.61 10.79 7.12
CA VAL A 146 -1.75 9.84 6.40
C VAL A 146 -0.99 9.02 7.42
N ALA A 147 -1.14 7.70 7.37
CA ALA A 147 -0.26 6.78 8.07
C ALA A 147 1.04 6.62 7.29
N TYR A 148 2.16 6.51 8.01
CA TYR A 148 3.47 6.34 7.40
C TYR A 148 4.38 5.48 8.27
N MET A 149 5.44 4.96 7.66
CA MET A 149 6.55 4.32 8.35
C MET A 149 7.81 5.19 8.24
N SER A 150 8.47 5.42 9.38
CA SER A 150 9.81 6.01 9.43
C SER A 150 10.82 4.91 9.17
N ILE A 151 11.46 4.91 8.00
CA ILE A 151 12.45 3.89 7.63
C ILE A 151 13.78 4.24 8.28
N ARG A 152 14.34 3.30 9.04
CA ARG A 152 15.69 3.41 9.60
C ARG A 152 16.75 2.98 8.59
N ASP A 153 16.52 1.84 7.96
CA ASP A 153 17.48 1.17 7.08
C ASP A 153 16.80 0.17 6.15
N TRP A 154 17.27 0.09 4.90
CA TRP A 154 16.73 -0.78 3.84
C TRP A 154 17.40 -2.16 3.73
N THR A 155 18.33 -2.52 4.63
CA THR A 155 18.94 -3.86 4.64
C THR A 155 17.86 -4.90 4.90
N SER A 156 17.78 -5.95 4.08
CA SER A 156 16.76 -6.99 4.23
C SER A 156 16.94 -7.82 5.51
N PRO A 157 15.89 -8.04 6.33
CA PRO A 157 14.59 -7.37 6.26
C PRO A 157 14.69 -5.92 6.75
N TRP A 158 14.13 -4.98 5.98
CA TRP A 158 14.26 -3.56 6.32
C TRP A 158 13.62 -3.22 7.66
N LYS A 159 14.13 -2.15 8.26
CA LYS A 159 13.81 -1.76 9.63
C LYS A 159 13.19 -0.39 9.67
N THR A 160 12.11 -0.27 10.41
CA THR A 160 11.50 1.02 10.76
C THR A 160 12.02 1.50 12.12
N ASN A 161 12.03 2.81 12.34
CA ASN A 161 12.08 3.38 13.68
C ASN A 161 10.71 3.26 14.37
N TYR A 162 9.64 3.55 13.63
CA TYR A 162 8.25 3.54 14.09
C TYR A 162 7.26 3.63 12.92
N ALA A 163 5.99 3.27 13.19
CA ALA A 163 4.85 3.79 12.45
C ALA A 163 4.37 5.11 13.07
N GLY A 164 3.88 6.03 12.25
CA GLY A 164 3.38 7.34 12.67
C GLY A 164 2.20 7.80 11.82
N LEU A 165 1.61 8.92 12.24
CA LEU A 165 0.50 9.58 11.55
C LEU A 165 0.89 11.02 11.25
N ALA A 166 0.47 11.54 10.10
CA ALA A 166 0.60 12.94 9.72
C ALA A 166 -0.78 13.52 9.43
N HIS A 167 -1.05 14.71 9.93
CA HIS A 167 -2.35 15.37 9.87
C HIS A 167 -2.32 16.57 8.93
N SER A 168 -3.41 16.79 8.19
CA SER A 168 -3.61 17.95 7.32
C SER A 168 -5.02 18.51 7.46
N THR A 169 -5.11 19.84 7.32
CA THR A 169 -6.39 20.59 7.24
C THR A 169 -6.62 21.21 5.86
N ASP A 170 -5.65 21.11 4.95
CA ASP A 170 -5.69 21.71 3.60
C ASP A 170 -5.52 20.68 2.49
N GLY A 171 -5.26 19.41 2.84
CA GLY A 171 -5.00 18.30 1.92
C GLY A 171 -3.72 18.43 1.10
N ASN A 172 -2.90 19.45 1.33
CA ASN A 172 -1.70 19.79 0.56
C ASN A 172 -0.42 19.69 1.39
N THR A 173 -0.49 20.02 2.67
CA THR A 173 0.63 19.94 3.60
C THR A 173 0.22 19.16 4.85
N PHE A 174 1.11 18.28 5.31
CA PHE A 174 0.87 17.36 6.40
C PHE A 174 1.94 17.55 7.47
N THR A 175 1.49 17.62 8.72
CA THR A 175 2.36 17.74 9.90
C THR A 175 2.34 16.42 10.65
N ARG A 176 3.51 15.86 10.93
CA ARG A 176 3.64 14.63 11.74
C ARG A 176 3.03 14.85 13.12
N LEU A 177 2.24 13.88 13.59
CA LEU A 177 1.75 13.82 14.95
C LEU A 177 2.84 13.26 15.87
N GLU A 178 2.78 13.64 17.14
CA GLU A 178 3.71 13.16 18.18
C GLU A 178 3.55 11.66 18.46
N THR A 179 2.36 11.11 18.21
CA THR A 179 2.01 9.72 18.49
C THR A 179 2.69 8.77 17.51
N LYS A 180 3.50 7.86 18.06
CA LYS A 180 4.38 6.94 17.31
C LYS A 180 4.31 5.52 17.88
N TRP A 181 4.20 4.52 17.01
CA TRP A 181 4.30 3.10 17.38
C TRP A 181 5.72 2.61 17.13
N ARG A 182 6.55 2.66 18.16
CA ARG A 182 7.97 2.30 18.11
C ARG A 182 8.14 0.84 17.71
N ASN A 183 9.03 0.61 16.75
CA ASN A 183 9.46 -0.74 16.45
C ASN A 183 10.33 -1.28 17.60
N ASN A 184 10.34 -2.59 17.79
CA ASN A 184 11.18 -3.22 18.78
C ASN A 184 12.59 -3.51 18.23
N ALA A 185 13.54 -3.80 19.12
CA ALA A 185 14.94 -4.02 18.75
C ALA A 185 15.13 -5.19 17.76
N ASP A 186 14.24 -6.19 17.85
CA ASP A 186 14.26 -7.41 17.04
C ASP A 186 13.59 -7.22 15.67
N ASN A 187 12.99 -6.06 15.39
CA ASN A 187 12.25 -5.75 14.15
C ASN A 187 11.00 -6.64 13.95
N GLU A 188 10.36 -7.05 15.04
CA GLU A 188 9.26 -8.02 15.08
C GLU A 188 7.91 -7.42 15.52
N ASP A 189 7.86 -6.12 15.79
CA ASP A 189 6.63 -5.44 16.18
C ASP A 189 5.65 -5.43 14.98
N PRO A 190 4.39 -5.90 15.13
CA PRO A 190 3.45 -6.04 14.02
C PRO A 190 2.66 -4.76 13.73
N PHE A 191 2.94 -3.64 14.40
CA PHE A 191 2.22 -2.38 14.25
C PHE A 191 3.00 -1.37 13.39
N GLN A 192 3.71 -1.85 12.36
CA GLN A 192 4.66 -1.01 11.60
C GLN A 192 4.18 -0.60 10.20
N MET A 193 3.45 -1.47 9.50
CA MET A 193 2.85 -1.16 8.19
C MET A 193 1.34 -1.23 8.30
N TRP A 194 0.67 -0.09 8.14
CA TRP A 194 -0.74 0.09 8.43
C TRP A 194 -1.58 0.19 7.16
N THR A 195 -2.82 -0.28 7.23
CA THR A 195 -3.93 0.19 6.39
C THR A 195 -5.12 0.54 7.26
N MET A 196 -5.87 1.56 6.84
CA MET A 196 -6.92 2.19 7.60
C MET A 196 -8.22 2.19 6.81
N GLN A 197 -9.33 1.86 7.48
CA GLN A 197 -10.67 1.96 6.92
C GLN A 197 -11.64 2.45 7.98
N ARG A 198 -12.36 3.54 7.71
CA ARG A 198 -13.43 4.03 8.58
C ARG A 198 -14.73 3.28 8.30
N ASP A 199 -15.45 2.95 9.36
CA ASP A 199 -16.85 2.53 9.30
C ASP A 199 -17.60 3.08 10.53
N GLY A 200 -18.54 3.99 10.29
CA GLY A 200 -19.20 4.76 11.35
C GLY A 200 -18.22 5.59 12.18
N ASP A 201 -18.27 5.41 13.50
CA ASP A 201 -17.46 6.17 14.46
C ASP A 201 -16.03 5.62 14.64
N TRP A 202 -15.72 4.49 14.01
CA TRP A 202 -14.46 3.79 14.20
C TRP A 202 -13.59 3.82 12.95
N VAL A 203 -12.29 4.02 13.15
CA VAL A 203 -11.26 3.71 12.16
C VAL A 203 -10.64 2.37 12.54
N PHE A 204 -10.73 1.40 11.65
CA PHE A 204 -10.11 0.09 11.76
C PHE A 204 -8.71 0.15 11.17
N VAL A 205 -7.74 -0.36 11.93
CA VAL A 205 -6.33 -0.40 11.56
C VAL A 205 -5.88 -1.85 11.49
N PHE A 206 -5.48 -2.26 10.29
CA PHE A 206 -4.84 -3.55 10.06
C PHE A 206 -3.35 -3.30 9.92
N SER A 207 -2.54 -4.08 10.61
CA SER A 207 -1.10 -3.85 10.61
C SER A 207 -0.28 -5.13 10.52
N VAL A 208 0.88 -5.01 9.89
CA VAL A 208 1.89 -6.07 9.80
C VAL A 208 3.28 -5.53 10.16
N ARG A 209 4.23 -6.45 10.34
CA ARG A 209 5.65 -6.15 10.57
C ARG A 209 6.24 -5.40 9.37
N SER A 210 7.24 -4.56 9.61
CA SER A 210 8.10 -4.03 8.55
C SER A 210 8.92 -5.17 7.92
N GLY A 211 9.57 -4.90 6.77
CA GLY A 211 10.55 -5.84 6.24
C GLY A 211 9.98 -7.00 5.43
N ARG A 212 8.65 -7.04 5.17
CA ARG A 212 7.98 -8.18 4.53
C ARG A 212 8.33 -9.51 5.22
N GLN A 213 8.28 -9.50 6.54
CA GLN A 213 8.68 -10.63 7.38
C GLN A 213 7.50 -11.56 7.67
N ALA A 214 7.83 -12.81 7.98
CA ALA A 214 6.84 -13.73 8.52
C ALA A 214 6.35 -13.21 9.89
N GLY A 215 5.05 -13.33 10.15
CA GLY A 215 4.44 -12.94 11.40
C GLY A 215 2.95 -12.65 11.27
N PRO A 216 2.38 -12.02 12.31
CA PRO A 216 0.94 -11.83 12.40
C PRO A 216 0.49 -10.58 11.67
N MET A 217 -0.74 -10.64 11.15
CA MET A 217 -1.56 -9.46 10.91
C MET A 217 -2.41 -9.18 12.15
N MET A 218 -2.38 -7.94 12.63
CA MET A 218 -3.13 -7.49 13.80
C MET A 218 -4.27 -6.56 13.40
N LEU A 219 -5.30 -6.51 14.24
CA LEU A 219 -6.44 -5.60 14.11
C LEU A 219 -6.59 -4.75 15.36
N GLN A 220 -6.68 -3.44 15.15
CA GLN A 220 -7.09 -2.46 16.15
C GLN A 220 -8.23 -1.60 15.59
N ARG A 221 -8.93 -0.91 16.48
CA ARG A 221 -9.82 0.21 16.11
C ARG A 221 -9.61 1.39 17.04
N VAL A 222 -9.94 2.58 16.57
CA VAL A 222 -9.89 3.82 17.36
C VAL A 222 -11.08 4.70 16.98
N PRO A 223 -11.69 5.47 17.90
CA PRO A 223 -12.65 6.49 17.52
C PRO A 223 -12.00 7.47 16.54
N TRP A 224 -12.69 7.83 15.47
CA TRP A 224 -12.10 8.62 14.39
C TRP A 224 -11.55 9.97 14.85
N ASP A 225 -12.15 10.57 15.88
CA ASP A 225 -11.78 11.84 16.50
C ASP A 225 -10.66 11.70 17.55
N LYS A 226 -10.10 10.49 17.73
CA LYS A 226 -9.05 10.18 18.71
C LYS A 226 -7.84 9.46 18.14
N MET A 227 -7.63 9.52 16.82
CA MET A 227 -6.47 8.86 16.18
C MET A 227 -5.11 9.37 16.71
N ALA A 228 -5.04 10.59 17.23
CA ALA A 228 -3.85 11.13 17.87
C ALA A 228 -3.60 10.57 19.29
N ASP A 229 -4.55 9.89 19.92
CA ASP A 229 -4.43 9.33 21.26
C ASP A 229 -4.17 7.82 21.22
N GLN A 230 -2.93 7.43 21.48
CA GLN A 230 -2.53 6.03 21.49
C GLN A 230 -3.31 5.17 22.51
N THR A 231 -3.81 5.77 23.59
CA THR A 231 -4.56 5.06 24.63
C THR A 231 -6.02 4.77 24.24
N ALA A 232 -6.50 5.41 23.16
CA ALA A 232 -7.85 5.20 22.63
C ALA A 232 -7.95 3.98 21.68
N TYR A 233 -6.82 3.36 21.33
CA TYR A 233 -6.79 2.20 20.43
C TYR A 233 -7.21 0.93 21.17
N GLU A 234 -8.21 0.24 20.63
CA GLU A 234 -8.72 -1.03 21.12
C GLU A 234 -8.23 -2.17 20.23
N GLY A 235 -7.53 -3.14 20.82
CA GLY A 235 -7.14 -4.37 20.12
C GLY A 235 -8.29 -5.37 20.00
N TRP A 236 -8.31 -6.11 18.89
CA TRP A 236 -9.15 -7.29 18.70
C TRP A 236 -8.41 -8.54 19.15
N GLY A 237 -8.90 -9.22 20.19
CA GLY A 237 -8.13 -10.28 20.85
C GLY A 237 -8.94 -11.47 21.31
N TRP A 238 -8.31 -12.65 21.24
CA TRP A 238 -8.81 -13.91 21.78
C TRP A 238 -8.33 -14.09 23.22
N ASN A 239 -9.23 -14.41 24.16
CA ASN A 239 -8.88 -14.66 25.56
C ASN A 239 -8.79 -16.15 25.94
N GLY A 240 -8.95 -17.06 24.97
CA GLY A 240 -9.10 -18.51 25.21
C GLY A 240 -10.53 -19.04 25.03
N GLN A 241 -11.55 -18.18 24.94
CA GLN A 241 -12.97 -18.55 24.88
C GLN A 241 -13.77 -17.78 23.83
N ASP A 242 -13.54 -16.48 23.70
CA ASP A 242 -14.22 -15.61 22.73
C ASP A 242 -13.26 -14.53 22.20
N TRP A 243 -13.64 -13.92 21.07
CA TRP A 243 -12.99 -12.73 20.56
C TRP A 243 -13.67 -11.47 21.13
N GLY A 244 -12.91 -10.41 21.34
CA GLY A 244 -13.45 -9.15 21.84
C GLY A 244 -12.53 -7.96 21.63
N TRP A 245 -13.14 -6.77 21.54
CA TRP A 245 -12.45 -5.48 21.52
C TRP A 245 -11.94 -5.10 22.92
N GLY A 246 -10.97 -4.19 22.97
CA GLY A 246 -10.35 -3.73 24.22
C GLY A 246 -9.43 -4.76 24.87
N ARG A 247 -8.94 -5.74 24.09
CA ARG A 247 -8.04 -6.80 24.54
C ARG A 247 -6.67 -6.67 23.86
N PRO A 248 -5.61 -7.29 24.40
CA PRO A 248 -4.37 -7.44 23.64
C PRO A 248 -4.65 -8.10 22.29
N CYS A 249 -4.10 -7.56 21.21
CA CYS A 249 -4.32 -8.10 19.87
C CYS A 249 -3.90 -9.57 19.81
N SER A 250 -4.74 -10.38 19.17
CA SER A 250 -4.37 -11.72 18.70
C SER A 250 -4.28 -11.70 17.18
N PRO A 251 -3.40 -12.52 16.56
CA PRO A 251 -3.28 -12.57 15.11
C PRO A 251 -4.61 -12.90 14.45
N ILE A 252 -5.08 -12.05 13.52
CA ILE A 252 -6.26 -12.36 12.69
C ILE A 252 -5.87 -13.23 11.49
N LEU A 253 -4.61 -13.13 11.05
CA LEU A 253 -3.97 -13.94 10.02
C LEU A 253 -2.49 -14.11 10.39
N GLU A 254 -1.88 -15.18 9.89
CA GLU A 254 -0.45 -15.47 10.02
C GLU A 254 0.13 -15.71 8.63
N GLY A 255 1.29 -15.13 8.33
CA GLY A 255 1.88 -15.24 6.99
C GLY A 255 3.09 -14.34 6.78
N THR A 256 3.49 -14.17 5.52
CA THR A 256 4.52 -13.22 5.12
C THR A 256 3.87 -12.18 4.22
N PHE A 257 3.51 -11.04 4.81
CA PHE A 257 2.71 -10.00 4.17
C PHE A 257 3.59 -8.86 3.68
N GLY A 258 3.30 -8.34 2.48
CA GLY A 258 3.71 -7.01 2.03
C GLY A 258 2.51 -6.09 1.91
N GLU A 259 2.74 -4.79 2.16
CA GLU A 259 1.82 -3.65 2.00
C GLU A 259 0.30 -4.01 1.98
N PRO A 260 -0.35 -4.20 3.15
CA PRO A 260 -1.77 -4.49 3.18
C PRO A 260 -2.61 -3.26 2.75
N SER A 261 -3.78 -3.51 2.17
CA SER A 261 -4.79 -2.53 1.79
C SER A 261 -6.17 -3.10 2.11
N VAL A 262 -6.91 -2.45 3.02
CA VAL A 262 -8.27 -2.87 3.39
C VAL A 262 -9.26 -1.77 3.04
N ARG A 263 -10.35 -2.13 2.36
CA ARG A 263 -11.45 -1.23 2.05
C ARG A 263 -12.80 -1.89 2.32
N LYS A 264 -13.74 -1.10 2.83
CA LYS A 264 -15.16 -1.44 2.83
C LYS A 264 -15.77 -0.90 1.54
N LEU A 265 -16.31 -1.78 0.71
CA LEU A 265 -16.90 -1.43 -0.58
C LEU A 265 -18.36 -0.98 -0.40
N ASP A 266 -18.91 -0.33 -1.43
CA ASP A 266 -20.26 0.27 -1.38
C ASP A 266 -21.39 -0.75 -1.12
N ASP A 267 -21.20 -2.03 -1.47
CA ASP A 267 -22.14 -3.11 -1.19
C ASP A 267 -21.99 -3.71 0.23
N GLY A 268 -21.08 -3.18 1.04
CA GLY A 268 -20.80 -3.62 2.40
C GLY A 268 -19.71 -4.69 2.50
N THR A 269 -19.22 -5.22 1.38
CA THR A 269 -18.11 -6.19 1.37
C THR A 269 -16.85 -5.56 1.94
N TRP A 270 -16.21 -6.23 2.88
CA TRP A 270 -14.84 -5.89 3.28
C TRP A 270 -13.87 -6.64 2.39
N ALA A 271 -12.97 -5.91 1.73
CA ALA A 271 -11.94 -6.45 0.87
C ALA A 271 -10.57 -6.13 1.46
N MET A 272 -9.69 -7.11 1.45
CA MET A 272 -8.29 -6.98 1.84
C MET A 272 -7.43 -7.44 0.69
N VAL A 273 -6.42 -6.67 0.33
CA VAL A 273 -5.40 -7.04 -0.64
C VAL A 273 -4.02 -6.84 -0.02
N TYR A 274 -3.10 -7.75 -0.32
CA TYR A 274 -1.70 -7.64 0.11
C TYR A 274 -0.81 -8.46 -0.82
N LEU A 275 0.50 -8.21 -0.75
CA LEU A 275 1.51 -9.07 -1.34
C LEU A 275 1.73 -10.30 -0.44
N ASN A 276 1.40 -11.49 -0.92
CA ASN A 276 1.76 -12.75 -0.26
C ASN A 276 3.15 -13.21 -0.70
N LEU A 277 4.05 -13.43 0.26
CA LEU A 277 5.42 -13.94 0.05
C LEU A 277 5.66 -15.31 0.69
N GLY A 278 4.67 -15.87 1.38
CA GLY A 278 4.73 -17.21 1.99
C GLY A 278 4.35 -18.34 1.03
N GLY A 279 3.76 -18.02 -0.13
CA GLY A 279 3.39 -18.99 -1.16
C GLY A 279 4.57 -19.52 -1.99
N VAL A 280 4.27 -20.38 -2.97
CA VAL A 280 5.26 -20.95 -3.91
C VAL A 280 5.98 -19.85 -4.71
N SER A 281 5.27 -18.78 -5.04
CA SER A 281 5.78 -17.58 -5.72
C SER A 281 5.06 -16.36 -5.18
N PRO A 282 5.72 -15.19 -5.09
CA PRO A 282 5.05 -13.98 -4.61
C PRO A 282 3.88 -13.59 -5.52
N ALA A 283 2.78 -13.14 -4.93
CA ALA A 283 1.61 -12.70 -5.68
C ALA A 283 0.81 -11.67 -4.88
N ILE A 284 0.12 -10.77 -5.59
CA ILE A 284 -0.95 -9.97 -4.99
C ILE A 284 -2.17 -10.87 -4.83
N VAL A 285 -2.72 -10.94 -3.62
CA VAL A 285 -3.90 -11.75 -3.30
C VAL A 285 -4.98 -10.89 -2.67
N SER A 286 -6.24 -11.26 -2.87
CA SER A 286 -7.39 -10.69 -2.17
C SER A 286 -8.00 -11.68 -1.17
N ARG A 287 -8.66 -11.14 -0.15
CA ARG A 287 -9.61 -11.82 0.74
C ARG A 287 -10.84 -10.95 0.92
N THR A 288 -11.96 -11.57 1.28
CA THR A 288 -13.20 -10.87 1.61
C THR A 288 -13.73 -11.26 2.99
N ALA A 289 -14.53 -10.39 3.61
CA ALA A 289 -15.24 -10.65 4.86
C ALA A 289 -16.55 -9.85 4.93
N GLU A 290 -17.46 -10.27 5.81
CA GLU A 290 -18.70 -9.53 6.12
C GLU A 290 -18.44 -8.30 7.02
N GLY A 291 -17.29 -8.26 7.68
CA GLY A 291 -16.92 -7.21 8.63
C GLY A 291 -15.41 -7.24 8.92
N PRO A 292 -14.86 -6.18 9.55
CA PRO A 292 -13.42 -6.09 9.81
C PRO A 292 -12.94 -7.11 10.84
N ASP A 293 -13.80 -7.46 11.79
CA ASP A 293 -13.58 -8.40 12.89
C ASP A 293 -14.20 -9.79 12.64
N GLN A 294 -14.62 -10.06 11.40
CA GLN A 294 -15.16 -11.34 10.98
C GLN A 294 -14.08 -12.23 10.35
N THR A 295 -14.42 -13.49 10.09
CA THR A 295 -13.52 -14.42 9.41
C THR A 295 -13.29 -13.98 7.97
N TRP A 296 -12.01 -13.83 7.60
CA TRP A 296 -11.60 -13.56 6.24
C TRP A 296 -11.59 -14.83 5.39
N SER A 297 -12.02 -14.72 4.13
CA SER A 297 -12.00 -15.82 3.15
C SER A 297 -10.59 -16.35 2.90
N GLU A 298 -10.49 -17.51 2.25
CA GLU A 298 -9.25 -17.94 1.60
C GLU A 298 -8.76 -16.92 0.56
N GLU A 299 -7.48 -17.02 0.20
CA GLU A 299 -6.86 -16.12 -0.78
C GLU A 299 -7.34 -16.40 -2.20
N THR A 300 -7.64 -15.32 -2.91
CA THR A 300 -7.81 -15.30 -4.36
C THR A 300 -6.60 -14.61 -4.99
N VAL A 301 -5.90 -15.28 -5.89
CA VAL A 301 -4.72 -14.71 -6.57
C VAL A 301 -5.15 -13.66 -7.59
N GLN A 302 -4.72 -12.42 -7.41
CA GLN A 302 -5.06 -11.29 -8.28
C GLN A 302 -3.99 -11.03 -9.34
N VAL A 303 -2.74 -10.87 -8.94
CA VAL A 303 -1.62 -10.63 -9.87
C VAL A 303 -0.46 -11.54 -9.51
N THR A 304 -0.05 -12.39 -10.45
CA THR A 304 1.08 -13.29 -10.25
C THR A 304 2.41 -12.63 -10.57
N TRP A 305 3.50 -13.14 -9.98
CA TRP A 305 4.86 -12.74 -10.35
C TRP A 305 5.17 -12.92 -11.85
N GLN A 306 4.54 -13.89 -12.51
CA GLN A 306 4.71 -14.13 -13.95
C GLN A 306 4.02 -13.05 -14.79
N GLN A 307 2.88 -12.51 -14.31
CA GLN A 307 2.22 -11.36 -14.95
C GLN A 307 3.05 -10.08 -14.74
N GLU A 308 3.60 -9.89 -13.54
CA GLU A 308 4.38 -8.69 -13.20
C GLU A 308 5.58 -9.03 -12.30
N PRO A 309 6.77 -9.29 -12.88
CA PRO A 309 7.96 -9.59 -12.09
C PRO A 309 8.37 -8.39 -11.24
N SER A 310 8.75 -8.64 -9.98
CA SER A 310 9.09 -7.59 -9.01
C SER A 310 7.93 -6.68 -8.63
N LEU A 311 6.70 -7.20 -8.71
CA LEU A 311 5.52 -6.55 -8.18
C LEU A 311 5.57 -6.41 -6.65
N TYR A 312 4.88 -5.40 -6.14
CA TYR A 312 4.51 -5.23 -4.74
C TYR A 312 3.38 -4.20 -4.59
N GLY A 313 2.94 -3.93 -3.35
CA GLY A 313 1.73 -3.15 -3.13
C GLY A 313 0.47 -3.97 -3.36
N GLY A 314 -0.41 -3.49 -4.23
CA GLY A 314 -1.75 -4.03 -4.41
C GLY A 314 -2.78 -3.22 -3.63
N PHE A 315 -2.85 -1.91 -3.89
CA PHE A 315 -3.73 -1.02 -3.15
C PHE A 315 -5.09 -0.92 -3.81
N ILE A 316 -6.14 -1.16 -3.02
CA ILE A 316 -7.53 -1.14 -3.50
C ILE A 316 -7.97 0.29 -3.73
N HIS A 317 -8.40 0.61 -4.96
CA HIS A 317 -9.06 1.87 -5.25
C HIS A 317 -10.38 1.98 -4.47
N PRO A 318 -10.66 3.08 -3.75
CA PRO A 318 -11.88 3.21 -2.94
C PRO A 318 -13.19 3.04 -3.71
N TRP A 319 -13.20 3.40 -5.00
CA TRP A 319 -14.36 3.20 -5.89
C TRP A 319 -14.48 1.78 -6.49
N SER A 320 -13.73 0.80 -5.99
CA SER A 320 -13.90 -0.60 -6.40
C SER A 320 -15.22 -1.16 -5.87
N THR A 321 -15.78 -2.17 -6.54
CA THR A 321 -16.95 -2.93 -6.04
C THR A 321 -16.72 -4.44 -6.12
N SER A 322 -17.61 -5.23 -5.52
CA SER A 322 -17.56 -6.70 -5.65
C SER A 322 -18.11 -7.21 -7.00
N LYS A 323 -18.58 -6.31 -7.87
CA LYS A 323 -19.06 -6.70 -9.20
C LYS A 323 -17.92 -7.28 -10.04
N PRO A 324 -18.21 -8.20 -10.96
CA PRO A 324 -17.20 -8.74 -11.86
C PRO A 324 -16.46 -7.64 -12.61
N ASN A 325 -15.12 -7.71 -12.59
CA ASN A 325 -14.20 -6.78 -13.27
C ASN A 325 -14.21 -5.35 -12.73
N ASP A 326 -14.60 -5.14 -11.47
CA ASP A 326 -14.71 -3.81 -10.85
C ASP A 326 -13.82 -3.68 -9.59
N LEU A 327 -12.88 -4.60 -9.38
CA LEU A 327 -11.77 -4.44 -8.45
C LEU A 327 -10.65 -3.69 -9.19
N HIS A 328 -10.24 -2.52 -8.68
CA HIS A 328 -9.13 -1.76 -9.24
C HIS A 328 -7.96 -1.71 -8.27
N LEU A 329 -6.78 -2.12 -8.73
CA LEU A 329 -5.58 -2.22 -7.91
C LEU A 329 -4.47 -1.33 -8.46
N MET A 330 -3.79 -0.61 -7.57
CA MET A 330 -2.51 0.02 -7.86
C MET A 330 -1.39 -0.93 -7.43
N VAL A 331 -0.61 -1.38 -8.41
CA VAL A 331 0.48 -2.33 -8.23
C VAL A 331 1.78 -1.62 -8.56
N SER A 332 2.70 -1.61 -7.61
CA SER A 332 4.03 -1.04 -7.78
C SER A 332 4.99 -2.09 -8.35
N LYS A 333 6.01 -1.63 -9.07
CA LYS A 333 7.08 -2.45 -9.60
C LYS A 333 8.43 -1.80 -9.33
N TRP A 334 9.36 -2.57 -8.78
CA TRP A 334 10.76 -2.19 -8.71
C TRP A 334 11.65 -3.36 -9.13
N ALA A 335 12.08 -3.35 -10.38
CA ALA A 335 12.94 -4.37 -10.94
C ALA A 335 14.38 -3.87 -11.03
N THR A 336 15.33 -4.78 -10.79
CA THR A 336 16.77 -4.51 -10.96
C THR A 336 17.41 -5.57 -11.85
N ASP A 337 18.44 -5.17 -12.59
CA ASP A 337 19.29 -6.11 -13.30
C ASP A 337 20.11 -6.93 -12.29
N PRO A 338 20.08 -8.28 -12.34
CA PRO A 338 20.73 -9.10 -11.32
C PRO A 338 22.25 -8.93 -11.23
N ALA A 339 22.92 -8.53 -12.32
CA ALA A 339 24.37 -8.41 -12.39
C ALA A 339 24.85 -7.02 -11.94
N THR A 340 24.23 -5.97 -12.47
CA THR A 340 24.62 -4.58 -12.21
C THR A 340 23.94 -3.98 -10.99
N LYS A 341 22.85 -4.60 -10.51
CA LYS A 341 21.95 -4.10 -9.45
C LYS A 341 21.28 -2.76 -9.77
N ARG A 342 21.39 -2.27 -11.02
CA ARG A 342 20.73 -1.04 -11.46
C ARG A 342 19.25 -1.27 -11.68
N SER A 343 18.46 -0.24 -11.44
CA SER A 343 17.02 -0.29 -11.67
C SER A 343 16.73 -0.44 -13.17
N THR A 344 15.74 -1.27 -13.50
CA THR A 344 15.23 -1.46 -14.87
C THR A 344 13.76 -1.11 -15.00
N ALA A 345 13.05 -0.98 -13.88
CA ALA A 345 11.71 -0.42 -13.78
C ALA A 345 11.49 0.11 -12.37
N TYR A 346 10.89 1.29 -12.25
CA TYR A 346 10.39 1.83 -10.99
C TYR A 346 9.13 2.67 -11.24
N HIS A 347 7.96 2.05 -11.17
CA HIS A 347 6.69 2.70 -11.53
C HIS A 347 5.48 1.98 -10.92
N VAL A 348 4.32 2.63 -11.04
CA VAL A 348 3.02 2.11 -10.61
C VAL A 348 2.12 1.86 -11.82
N SER A 349 1.38 0.75 -11.79
CA SER A 349 0.43 0.35 -12.82
C SER A 349 -0.93 0.00 -12.20
N GLN A 350 -2.00 0.24 -12.98
CA GLN A 350 -3.35 -0.17 -12.65
C GLN A 350 -3.63 -1.58 -13.17
N TYR A 351 -4.24 -2.39 -12.31
CA TYR A 351 -4.83 -3.68 -12.65
C TYR A 351 -6.34 -3.66 -12.37
N MET A 352 -7.09 -4.48 -13.10
CA MET A 352 -8.54 -4.60 -12.96
C MET A 352 -8.95 -6.07 -12.92
N GLY A 353 -9.80 -6.45 -11.98
CA GLY A 353 -10.20 -7.84 -11.77
C GLY A 353 -11.48 -8.01 -10.95
N SER A 354 -11.64 -9.18 -10.34
CA SER A 354 -12.77 -9.51 -9.47
C SER A 354 -12.25 -10.06 -8.14
N LEU A 355 -12.94 -9.77 -7.04
CA LEU A 355 -12.55 -10.22 -5.69
C LEU A 355 -12.49 -11.73 -5.52
#